data_AF-A0A0L0P6V2-F1
#
_entry.id   AF-A0A0L0P6V2-F1
#
_cell.length_a   1.000
_cell.length_b   1.000
_cell.length_c   1.000
_cell.angle_alpha   90.00
_cell.angle_beta   90.00
_cell.angle_gamma   90.00
#
_symmetry.space_group_name_H-M   'P 1'
#
loop_
_entity.id
_entity.type
_entity.pdbx_description
1 polymer ?
#
loop_
_entity_poly.entity_id
_entity_poly.type
_entity_poly.pdbx_seq_one_letter_code
_entity_poly.pdbx_strand_id
1 'polypeptide(L)' 'MEGQKELQAIAILSDMADCVSPCGICRQFIREFAPKVPVLMFSGQSDKMVCHTLEELLPLSFGPEHLH' A
#
# COMPACT_ATOMS: atom_id res chain seq x y z
N MET A 1 23.54 0.08 11.93
CA MET A 1 22.26 -0.27 11.28
C MET A 1 21.64 1.02 10.82
N GLU A 2 21.85 1.37 9.55
CA GLU A 2 21.36 2.62 8.97
C GLU A 2 19.85 2.52 8.76
N GLY A 3 19.10 2.99 9.75
CA GLY A 3 17.64 3.04 9.71
C GLY A 3 17.18 4.03 8.66
N GLN A 4 16.56 3.54 7.59
CA GLN A 4 15.75 4.38 6.72
C GLN A 4 14.57 4.89 7.55
N LYS A 5 14.57 6.20 7.84
CA LYS A 5 13.73 6.74 8.92
C LYS A 5 12.25 6.84 8.57
N GLU A 6 11.87 7.03 7.31
CA GLU A 6 10.46 7.11 6.92
C GLU A 6 10.29 6.70 5.45
N LEU A 7 9.43 5.71 5.19
CA LEU A 7 9.01 5.35 3.84
C LEU A 7 8.15 6.49 3.26
N GLN A 8 8.46 6.94 2.05
CA GLN A 8 7.76 8.05 1.39
C GLN A 8 6.57 7.58 0.54
N ALA A 9 6.69 6.42 -0.10
CA ALA A 9 5.71 5.84 -1.00
C ALA A 9 5.94 4.33 -1.18
N ILE A 10 4.89 3.59 -1.57
CA ILE A 10 4.98 2.19 -1.99
C ILE A 10 4.44 2.07 -3.41
N ALA A 11 5.20 1.44 -4.31
CA ALA A 11 4.79 1.17 -5.68
C ALA A 11 4.49 -0.32 -5.89
N ILE A 12 3.38 -0.61 -6.56
CA ILE A 12 2.97 -1.94 -6.97
C ILE A 12 2.91 -1.96 -8.50
N LEU A 13 3.62 -2.91 -9.10
CA LEU A 13 3.64 -3.11 -10.53
C LEU A 13 3.17 -4.54 -10.84
N SER A 14 2.38 -4.66 -11.89
CA SER A 14 2.01 -5.94 -12.49
C SER A 14 2.28 -5.88 -13.98
N ASP A 15 2.43 -7.03 -14.63
CA ASP A 15 2.49 -7.18 -16.08
C ASP A 15 1.11 -7.14 -16.75
N MET A 16 0.08 -6.65 -16.04
CA MET A 16 -1.31 -6.63 -16.50
C MET A 16 -1.68 -5.29 -17.15
N ALA A 17 -2.73 -5.31 -17.98
CA ALA A 17 -3.27 -4.12 -18.65
C ALA A 17 -3.95 -3.11 -17.71
N ASP A 18 -4.34 -3.55 -16.51
CA ASP A 18 -4.91 -2.70 -15.46
C ASP A 18 -4.05 -2.72 -14.19
N CYS A 19 -4.19 -1.68 -13.38
CA CYS A 19 -3.53 -1.56 -12.09
C CYS A 19 -4.03 -2.66 -11.13
N VAL A 20 -3.11 -3.29 -10.40
CA VAL A 20 -3.44 -4.36 -9.45
C VAL A 20 -3.35 -3.85 -8.03
N SER A 21 -4.42 -4.04 -7.26
CA SER A 21 -4.44 -3.70 -5.83
C SER A 21 -3.59 -4.67 -5.01
N PRO A 22 -2.93 -4.21 -3.92
CA PRO A 22 -2.23 -5.12 -3.01
C PRO A 22 -3.21 -6.14 -2.44
N CYS A 23 -2.77 -7.38 -2.24
CA CYS A 23 -3.58 -8.39 -1.57
C CYS A 23 -3.72 -8.09 -0.06
N GLY A 24 -4.60 -8.81 0.62
CA GLY A 24 -4.93 -8.53 2.03
C GLY A 24 -3.72 -8.57 2.98
N ILE A 25 -2.81 -9.54 2.80
CA ILE A 25 -1.61 -9.64 3.65
C ILE A 25 -0.64 -8.48 3.41
N CYS A 26 -0.49 -8.02 2.17
CA CYS A 26 0.31 -6.83 1.86
C CYS A 26 -0.30 -5.59 2.52
N ARG A 27 -1.63 -5.40 2.44
CA ARG A 27 -2.30 -4.27 3.11
C ARG A 27 -2.05 -4.30 4.63
N GLN A 28 -2.09 -5.48 5.25
CA GLN A 28 -1.81 -5.62 6.69
C GLN A 28 -0.35 -5.32 7.05
N PHE A 29 0.61 -5.79 6.24
CA PHE A 29 2.01 -5.45 6.45
C PHE A 29 2.23 -3.93 6.32
N ILE A 30 1.63 -3.30 5.31
CA ILE A 30 1.71 -1.84 5.13
C ILE A 30 1.07 -1.11 6.31
N ARG A 31 -0.04 -1.61 6.87
CA ARG A 31 -0.66 -1.06 8.09
C ARG A 31 0.29 -1.05 9.28
N GLU A 32 1.06 -2.11 9.46
CA GLU A 32 1.95 -2.27 10.60
C GLU A 32 3.21 -1.42 10.49
N PHE A 33 3.81 -1.35 9.29
CA PHE A 33 5.14 -0.76 9.11
C PHE A 33 5.15 0.59 8.35
N ALA A 34 4.08 0.92 7.63
CA ALA A 34 4.00 2.06 6.73
C ALA A 34 2.58 2.69 6.64
N PRO A 35 1.84 2.91 7.75
CA PRO A 35 0.41 3.21 7.71
C PRO A 35 0.05 4.54 7.02
N LYS A 36 0.99 5.48 6.93
CA LYS A 36 0.78 6.83 6.36
C LYS A 36 1.27 6.95 4.92
N VAL A 37 1.77 5.85 4.35
CA VAL A 37 2.46 5.86 3.07
C VAL A 37 1.45 5.68 1.92
N PRO A 38 1.47 6.53 0.88
CA PRO A 38 0.62 6.34 -0.30
C PRO A 38 1.02 5.08 -1.06
N VAL A 39 0.01 4.39 -1.60
CA VAL A 39 0.15 3.19 -2.41
C VAL A 39 -0.14 3.53 -3.86
N LEU A 40 0.91 3.54 -4.68
CA LEU A 40 0.85 3.74 -6.12
C LEU A 40 0.78 2.39 -6.82
N MET A 41 -0.18 2.22 -7.73
CA MET A 41 -0.37 0.99 -8.50
C MET A 41 -0.26 1.33 -9.98
N PHE A 42 0.62 0.64 -10.68
CA PHE A 42 0.90 0.86 -12.10
C PHE A 42 0.49 -0.37 -12.91
N SER A 43 -0.02 -0.13 -14.12
CA SER A 43 -0.12 -1.16 -15.15
C SER A 43 1.25 -1.35 -15.82
N GLY A 44 1.59 -2.59 -16.17
CA GLY A 44 2.80 -2.91 -16.93
C GLY A 44 2.62 -2.89 -18.45
N GLN A 45 1.39 -2.70 -18.93
CA GLN A 45 1.06 -2.70 -20.36
C GLN A 45 0.39 -1.40 -20.83
N SER A 46 0.19 -0.43 -19.93
CA SER A 46 -0.42 0.86 -20.24
C SER A 46 0.10 1.96 -19.30
N ASP A 47 -0.15 3.22 -19.64
CA ASP A 47 0.21 4.38 -18.80
C ASP A 47 -0.77 4.59 -17.62
N LYS A 48 -1.61 3.59 -17.31
CA LYS A 48 -2.55 3.67 -16.19
C LYS A 48 -1.79 3.63 -14.87
N MET A 49 -2.15 4.55 -13.99
CA MET A 49 -1.71 4.59 -12.61
C MET A 49 -2.88 5.01 -11.72
N VAL A 50 -2.99 4.34 -10.57
CA VAL A 50 -3.91 4.71 -9.49
C VAL A 50 -3.11 4.91 -8.22
N CYS A 51 -3.46 5.94 -7.43
CA CYS A 51 -2.87 6.20 -6.13
C CYS A 51 -3.97 6.19 -5.08
N HIS A 52 -3.74 5.46 -3.98
CA HIS A 52 -4.64 5.41 -2.85
C HIS A 52 -3.87 5.51 -1.53
N THR A 53 -4.55 6.00 -0.50
CA THR A 53 -4.09 5.85 0.88
C THR A 53 -4.35 4.42 1.37
N LEU A 54 -3.66 3.99 2.42
CA LEU A 54 -3.95 2.70 3.03
C LEU A 54 -5.38 2.65 3.60
N GLU A 55 -5.89 3.75 4.14
CA GLU A 55 -7.24 3.83 4.72
C GLU A 55 -8.34 3.60 3.67
N GLU A 56 -8.15 4.09 2.44
CA GLU A 56 -9.05 3.82 1.31
C GLU A 56 -9.01 2.35 0.89
N LEU A 57 -7.82 1.72 0.94
CA LEU A 57 -7.63 0.32 0.55
C LEU A 57 -8.05 -0.66 1.66
N LEU A 58 -8.08 -0.23 2.91
CA LEU A 58 -8.41 -1.07 4.05
C LEU A 58 -9.24 -0.28 5.08
N PRO A 59 -10.49 0.06 4.73
CA PRO A 59 -11.36 0.81 5.63
C PRO A 59 -11.69 -0.02 6.87
N LEU A 60 -11.85 0.66 8.01
CA LEU A 60 -12.19 0.02 9.29
C LEU A 60 -11.22 -1.11 9.68
N SER A 61 -9.95 -0.99 9.28
CA SER A 61 -8.94 -2.01 9.57
C SER A 61 -8.73 -2.16 11.07
N PHE A 62 -8.62 -3.41 11.53
CA PHE A 62 -8.07 -3.70 12.86
C PHE A 62 -6.60 -3.28 12.93
N GLY A 63 -6.22 -2.63 14.02
CA GLY A 63 -4.89 -2.06 14.22
C GLY A 63 -4.52 -1.98 15.71
N PRO A 64 -3.32 -1.48 16.03
CA PRO A 64 -2.81 -1.41 17.41
C PRO A 64 -3.79 -0.75 18.40
N GLU A 65 -4.56 0.22 17.94
CA GLU A 65 -5.60 0.93 18.68
C GLU A 65 -6.79 0.05 19.14
N HIS A 66 -6.88 -1.19 18.65
CA HIS A 66 -7.95 -2.13 19.01
C HIS A 66 -7.50 -3.21 20.01
N LEU A 67 -6.24 -3.23 20.45
CA LEU A 67 -5.68 -4.24 21.36
C LEU A 67 -5.91 -3.94 22.85
N HIS A 68 -7.06 -3.35 23.20
CA HIS A 68 -7.42 -2.95 24.56
C HIS A 68 -8.22 -4.04 25.30
#